data_AF-A0A834K0I8-F1
#
_entry.id   AF-A0A834K0I8-F1
#
_cell.length_a   1.000
_cell.length_b   1.000
_cell.length_c   1.000
_cell.angle_alpha   90.00
_cell.angle_beta   90.00
_cell.angle_gamma   90.00
#
_symmetry.space_group_name_H-M   'P 1'
#
loop_
_entity.id
_entity.type
_entity.pdbx_description
1 polymer ?
#
loop_
_entity_poly.entity_id
_entity_poly.type
_entity_poly.pdbx_seq_one_letter_code
_entity_poly.pdbx_strand_id
1 'polypeptide(L)'
;MVANTGSDMTGSIYHERQVKELCALHALNNLFQERGFNKQELDQICYSLSPAMWINPHKSLLGLGNYDINVIMAALQRRGREAVWFDKRKDPKCLCLDKIEGFILNVPTEYKLGFVLLPLKRRHWIALKKIHGAFYNLDSKLDTPQLIGKDNELLIYLKDQIDSKEKELFLVVSKEIDSNQGWLMEPYEIKEDNNTDHDSIR
;
A
#
# COMPACT_ATOMS: atom_id res chain seq x y z
N MET A 1 34.73 16.46 -30.53
CA MET A 1 34.26 15.28 -29.78
C MET A 1 33.10 15.74 -28.93
N VAL A 2 31.90 15.29 -29.25
CA VAL A 2 30.65 15.74 -28.62
C VAL A 2 30.59 15.15 -27.22
N ALA A 3 30.50 16.01 -26.20
CA ALA A 3 30.23 15.58 -24.84
C ALA A 3 28.80 15.05 -24.77
N ASN A 4 28.67 13.74 -24.61
CA ASN A 4 27.39 13.09 -24.39
C ASN A 4 26.98 13.36 -22.94
N THR A 5 26.16 14.38 -22.73
CA THR A 5 25.39 14.60 -21.51
C THR A 5 24.24 13.59 -21.50
N GLY A 6 24.48 12.42 -20.94
CA GLY A 6 23.48 11.37 -20.79
C GLY A 6 23.56 10.72 -19.42
N SER A 7 22.42 10.73 -18.73
CA SER A 7 22.02 9.90 -17.59
C SER A 7 22.76 10.05 -16.25
N ASP A 8 22.16 10.82 -15.34
CA ASP A 8 21.95 10.36 -13.96
C ASP A 8 20.83 11.18 -13.30
N MET A 9 19.58 10.74 -13.50
CA MET A 9 18.37 11.27 -12.85
C MET A 9 17.58 10.12 -12.22
N THR A 10 18.27 9.16 -11.58
CA THR A 10 17.62 8.12 -10.76
C THR A 10 17.89 8.41 -9.30
N GLY A 11 17.04 9.22 -8.68
CA GLY A 11 17.00 9.32 -7.22
C GLY A 11 16.79 7.93 -6.63
N SER A 12 17.56 7.60 -5.57
CA SER A 12 17.39 6.34 -4.85
C SER A 12 15.95 6.20 -4.34
N ILE A 13 15.35 5.01 -4.49
CA ILE A 13 14.01 4.72 -3.96
C ILE A 13 14.08 4.77 -2.44
N TYR A 14 13.23 5.58 -1.83
CA TYR A 14 13.13 5.66 -0.38
C TYR A 14 12.49 4.38 0.18
N HIS A 15 13.14 3.76 1.15
CA HIS A 15 12.69 2.51 1.78
C HIS A 15 13.08 2.44 3.25
N GLU A 16 12.09 2.50 4.14
CA GLU A 16 12.24 2.21 5.57
C GLU A 16 12.04 0.73 5.85
N ARG A 17 13.07 0.13 6.46
CA ARG A 17 13.00 -1.23 7.00
C ARG A 17 12.35 -1.24 8.37
N GLN A 18 11.62 -2.32 8.65
CA GLN A 18 10.80 -2.44 9.83
C GLN A 18 11.64 -2.46 11.11
N VAL A 19 11.26 -1.63 12.07
CA VAL A 19 11.74 -1.70 13.44
C VAL A 19 10.58 -2.05 14.37
N LYS A 20 10.71 -3.14 15.15
CA LYS A 20 9.68 -3.62 16.09
C LYS A 20 8.35 -3.90 15.37
N GLU A 21 7.22 -3.45 15.90
CA GLU A 21 5.87 -3.68 15.34
C GLU A 21 5.34 -2.44 14.59
N LEU A 22 6.22 -1.62 14.02
CA LEU A 22 5.85 -0.34 13.39
C LEU A 22 5.57 -0.46 11.88
N CYS A 23 5.11 -1.62 11.40
CA CYS A 23 4.85 -1.85 9.97
C CYS A 23 3.90 -0.81 9.35
N ALA A 24 2.86 -0.36 10.06
CA ALA A 24 1.97 0.70 9.56
C ALA A 24 2.69 2.04 9.34
N LEU A 25 3.58 2.43 10.26
CA LEU A 25 4.38 3.64 10.14
C LEU A 25 5.28 3.56 8.90
N HIS A 26 5.99 2.45 8.74
CA HIS A 26 6.90 2.26 7.62
C HIS A 26 6.15 2.13 6.30
N ALA A 27 4.99 1.48 6.27
CA ALA A 27 4.12 1.44 5.10
C ALA A 27 3.71 2.86 4.67
N LEU A 28 3.31 3.73 5.61
CA LEU A 28 3.01 5.13 5.30
C LEU A 28 4.25 5.87 4.75
N ASN A 29 5.39 5.83 5.45
CA ASN A 29 6.60 6.52 4.99
C ASN A 29 7.08 6.02 3.61
N ASN A 30 7.06 4.70 3.40
CA ASN A 30 7.37 4.09 2.10
C ASN A 30 6.39 4.53 1.02
N LEU A 31 5.09 4.59 1.31
CA LEU A 31 4.08 5.06 0.37
C LEU A 31 4.26 6.53 -0.02
N PHE A 32 4.66 7.40 0.92
CA PHE A 32 4.93 8.81 0.63
C PHE A 32 6.35 9.08 0.12
N GLN A 33 7.21 8.04 0.10
CA GLN A 33 8.61 8.14 -0.31
C GLN A 33 9.41 9.17 0.50
N GLU A 34 9.05 9.35 1.77
CA GLU A 34 9.71 10.26 2.70
C GLU A 34 9.50 9.81 4.16
N ARG A 35 10.32 10.34 5.07
CA ARG A 35 10.14 10.16 6.51
C ARG A 35 9.11 11.16 7.06
N GLY A 36 7.90 11.10 6.52
CA GLY A 36 6.84 12.06 6.80
C GLY A 36 6.11 11.81 8.13
N PHE A 37 6.01 10.55 8.54
CA PHE A 37 5.34 10.13 9.77
C PHE A 37 6.34 9.64 10.80
N ASN A 38 5.94 9.68 12.07
CA ASN A 38 6.71 9.11 13.17
C ASN A 38 5.79 8.47 14.21
N LYS A 39 6.38 7.67 15.10
CA LYS A 39 5.65 6.94 16.14
C LYS A 39 4.79 7.85 17.04
N GLN A 40 5.31 9.03 17.42
CA GLN A 40 4.58 9.95 18.29
C GLN A 40 3.31 10.45 17.61
N GLU A 41 3.38 10.75 16.32
CA GLU A 41 2.23 11.17 15.52
C GLU A 41 1.17 10.05 15.42
N LEU A 42 1.55 8.81 15.07
CA LEU A 42 0.60 7.70 15.02
C LEU A 42 0.02 7.37 16.40
N ASP A 43 0.82 7.48 17.46
CA ASP A 43 0.34 7.31 18.83
C ASP A 43 -0.72 8.36 19.17
N GLN A 44 -0.52 9.63 18.80
CA GLN A 44 -1.50 10.71 19.00
C GLN A 44 -2.81 10.45 18.24
N ILE A 45 -2.73 9.99 17.00
CA ILE A 45 -3.90 9.58 16.22
C ILE A 45 -4.67 8.49 16.97
N CYS A 46 -3.96 7.46 17.43
CA CYS A 46 -4.51 6.35 18.17
C CYS A 46 -5.22 6.81 19.47
N TYR A 47 -4.70 7.80 20.18
CA TYR A 47 -5.37 8.39 21.35
C TYR A 47 -6.62 9.19 20.95
N SER A 48 -6.55 9.97 19.86
CA SER A 48 -7.67 10.78 19.41
C SER A 48 -8.87 9.97 18.93
N LEU A 49 -8.64 8.77 18.38
CA LEU A 49 -9.69 7.85 17.93
C LEU A 49 -10.38 7.11 19.09
N SER A 50 -9.80 7.10 20.29
CA SER A 50 -10.37 6.43 21.47
C SER A 50 -10.03 7.19 22.77
N PRO A 51 -10.58 8.40 22.97
CA PRO A 51 -10.24 9.26 24.11
C PRO A 51 -10.77 8.73 25.46
N ALA A 52 -11.69 7.76 25.47
CA ALA A 52 -12.45 7.34 26.64
C ALA A 52 -12.13 5.94 27.20
N MET A 53 -11.09 5.24 26.70
CA MET A 53 -10.73 3.90 27.17
C MET A 53 -9.32 3.83 27.77
N TRP A 54 -9.23 3.32 28.99
CA TRP A 54 -7.97 3.04 29.70
C TRP A 54 -7.15 1.92 29.03
N ILE A 55 -7.81 1.10 28.19
CA ILE A 55 -7.24 0.07 27.32
C ILE A 55 -7.51 0.50 25.88
N ASN A 56 -6.48 0.84 25.11
CA ASN A 56 -6.65 1.29 23.73
C ASN A 56 -6.75 0.06 22.79
N PRO A 57 -7.91 -0.24 22.17
CA PRO A 57 -8.08 -1.41 21.30
C PRO A 57 -7.31 -1.30 19.98
N HIS A 58 -6.82 -0.11 19.63
CA HIS A 58 -6.05 0.19 18.42
C HIS A 58 -4.53 0.22 18.68
N LYS A 59 -4.09 -0.18 19.88
CA LYS A 59 -2.70 -0.25 20.31
C LYS A 59 -2.47 -1.56 21.05
N SER A 60 -1.38 -2.27 20.75
CA SER A 60 -0.90 -3.30 21.68
C SER A 60 -0.66 -2.63 23.05
N LEU A 61 -1.23 -3.18 24.13
CA LEU A 61 -1.19 -2.69 25.53
C LEU A 61 0.19 -2.18 26.04
N LEU A 62 1.28 -2.50 25.34
CA LEU A 62 2.66 -2.17 25.69
C LEU A 62 3.28 -1.02 24.86
N GLY A 63 2.53 -0.38 23.95
CA GLY A 63 3.03 0.75 23.14
C GLY A 63 4.16 0.42 22.16
N LEU A 64 4.21 -0.84 21.72
CA LEU A 64 5.27 -1.43 20.90
C LEU A 64 5.12 -1.18 19.38
N GLY A 65 3.98 -0.64 18.94
CA GLY A 65 3.53 -0.64 17.54
C GLY A 65 2.28 -1.49 17.38
N ASN A 66 1.94 -1.88 16.15
CA ASN A 66 0.71 -2.59 15.74
C ASN A 66 -0.54 -1.71 15.60
N TYR A 67 -0.42 -0.64 14.81
CA TYR A 67 -1.54 0.22 14.46
C TYR A 67 -2.49 -0.48 13.49
N ASP A 68 -3.79 -0.24 13.67
CA ASP A 68 -4.83 -0.78 12.80
C ASP A 68 -5.12 0.14 11.59
N ILE A 69 -6.13 -0.24 10.80
CA ILE A 69 -6.51 0.53 9.61
C ILE A 69 -7.00 1.94 9.94
N ASN A 70 -7.69 2.15 11.07
CA ASN A 70 -8.25 3.46 11.41
C ASN A 70 -7.15 4.49 11.65
N VAL A 71 -6.05 4.07 12.27
CA VAL A 71 -4.88 4.93 12.44
C VAL A 71 -4.25 5.29 11.09
N ILE A 72 -4.15 4.32 10.17
CA ILE A 72 -3.64 4.55 8.81
C ILE A 72 -4.56 5.52 8.05
N MET A 73 -5.88 5.32 8.08
CA MET A 73 -6.86 6.19 7.43
C MET A 73 -6.76 7.63 7.96
N ALA A 74 -6.74 7.81 9.28
CA ALA A 74 -6.60 9.12 9.88
C ALA A 74 -5.25 9.79 9.55
N ALA A 75 -4.17 9.01 9.45
CA ALA A 75 -2.86 9.51 9.02
C ALA A 75 -2.87 9.98 7.55
N LEU A 76 -3.51 9.21 6.66
CA LEU A 76 -3.70 9.59 5.26
C LEU A 76 -4.53 10.88 5.12
N GLN A 77 -5.61 10.99 5.90
CA GLN A 77 -6.50 12.16 5.90
C GLN A 77 -5.77 13.44 6.32
N ARG A 78 -4.85 13.36 7.27
CA ARG A 78 -3.97 14.50 7.64
C ARG A 78 -3.08 14.96 6.50
N ARG A 79 -2.82 14.11 5.51
CA ARG A 79 -2.10 14.44 4.27
C ARG A 79 -3.05 14.69 3.09
N GLY A 80 -4.36 14.80 3.31
CA GLY A 80 -5.35 15.06 2.26
C GLY A 80 -5.63 13.87 1.33
N ARG A 81 -5.30 12.65 1.77
CA ARG A 81 -5.53 11.40 1.05
C ARG A 81 -6.63 10.62 1.76
N GLU A 82 -7.31 9.76 1.01
CA GLU A 82 -8.29 8.82 1.53
C GLU A 82 -7.84 7.38 1.22
N ALA A 83 -8.30 6.44 2.04
CA ALA A 83 -8.12 5.01 1.79
C ALA A 83 -9.45 4.38 1.38
N VAL A 84 -9.50 3.80 0.18
CA VAL A 84 -10.66 3.09 -0.33
C VAL A 84 -10.44 1.60 -0.15
N TRP A 85 -11.32 0.91 0.57
CA TRP A 85 -11.27 -0.54 0.68
C TRP A 85 -11.71 -1.16 -0.66
N PHE A 86 -10.80 -1.90 -1.29
CA PHE A 86 -11.11 -2.57 -2.56
C PHE A 86 -12.01 -3.79 -2.36
N ASP A 87 -13.10 -3.85 -3.13
CA ASP A 87 -14.00 -5.00 -3.15
C ASP A 87 -13.38 -6.15 -3.95
N LYS A 88 -12.89 -7.19 -3.24
CA LYS A 88 -12.21 -8.36 -3.83
C LYS A 88 -13.07 -9.17 -4.81
N ARG A 89 -14.38 -8.92 -4.87
CA ARG A 89 -15.27 -9.54 -5.86
C ARG A 89 -15.10 -8.93 -7.25
N LYS A 90 -14.48 -7.74 -7.35
CA LYS A 90 -14.15 -7.07 -8.62
C LYS A 90 -12.79 -7.53 -9.14
N ASP A 91 -12.65 -7.52 -10.45
CA ASP A 91 -11.35 -7.68 -11.11
C ASP A 91 -10.53 -6.39 -10.95
N PRO A 92 -9.27 -6.44 -10.48
CA PRO A 92 -8.39 -5.26 -10.39
C PRO A 92 -8.25 -4.50 -11.71
N LYS A 93 -8.52 -5.12 -12.87
CA LYS A 93 -8.58 -4.43 -14.17
C LYS A 93 -9.59 -3.27 -14.22
N CYS A 94 -10.54 -3.19 -13.28
CA CYS A 94 -11.44 -2.04 -13.17
C CYS A 94 -10.79 -0.78 -12.57
N LEU A 95 -9.52 -0.83 -12.16
CA LEU A 95 -8.82 0.28 -11.51
C LEU A 95 -8.23 1.25 -12.54
N CYS A 96 -8.52 2.54 -12.38
CA CYS A 96 -7.82 3.61 -13.10
C CYS A 96 -6.50 3.93 -12.36
N LEU A 97 -5.42 3.21 -12.71
CA LEU A 97 -4.15 3.24 -11.97
C LEU A 97 -3.52 4.64 -11.90
N ASP A 98 -3.71 5.48 -12.92
CA ASP A 98 -3.18 6.85 -12.95
C ASP A 98 -3.84 7.79 -11.93
N LYS A 99 -4.99 7.42 -11.38
CA LYS A 99 -5.69 8.16 -10.33
C LYS A 99 -5.38 7.65 -8.92
N ILE A 100 -4.55 6.62 -8.80
CA ILE A 100 -4.20 5.96 -7.54
C ILE A 100 -2.76 6.31 -7.16
N GLU A 101 -2.56 6.96 -6.00
CA GLU A 101 -1.23 7.38 -5.53
C GLU A 101 -0.39 6.20 -5.01
N GLY A 102 -1.05 5.11 -4.63
CA GLY A 102 -0.47 3.82 -4.30
C GLY A 102 -1.46 2.91 -3.57
N PHE A 103 -0.95 1.83 -3.01
CA PHE A 103 -1.77 0.78 -2.39
C PHE A 103 -1.23 0.41 -1.02
N ILE A 104 -2.13 0.01 -0.12
CA ILE A 104 -1.79 -0.57 1.16
C ILE A 104 -2.40 -1.98 1.23
N LEU A 105 -1.57 -2.98 1.44
CA LEU A 105 -1.97 -4.36 1.66
C LEU A 105 -1.91 -4.69 3.16
N ASN A 106 -2.93 -5.39 3.65
CA ASN A 106 -2.90 -6.08 4.94
C ASN A 106 -2.77 -7.58 4.70
N VAL A 107 -1.67 -8.17 5.14
CA VAL A 107 -1.42 -9.61 4.97
C VAL A 107 -1.27 -10.31 6.32
N PRO A 108 -1.71 -11.58 6.45
CA PRO A 108 -1.38 -12.37 7.63
C PRO A 108 0.13 -12.61 7.68
N THR A 109 0.71 -12.57 8.88
CA THR A 109 2.09 -12.95 9.14
C THR A 109 2.10 -14.06 10.19
N GLU A 110 2.82 -15.13 9.90
CA GLU A 110 3.12 -16.19 10.85
C GLU A 110 4.26 -15.78 11.78
N TYR A 111 4.10 -16.05 13.07
CA TYR A 111 5.16 -15.85 14.04
C TYR A 111 5.85 -17.18 14.36
N LYS A 112 7.16 -17.27 14.10
CA LYS A 112 7.99 -18.41 14.45
C LYS A 112 8.82 -18.07 15.68
N LEU A 113 8.71 -18.87 16.74
CA LEU A 113 9.61 -18.81 17.90
C LEU A 113 10.50 -20.06 17.87
N GLY A 114 11.75 -19.91 17.42
CA GLY A 114 12.61 -21.06 17.12
C GLY A 114 11.97 -21.93 16.04
N PHE A 115 11.78 -23.22 16.34
CA PHE A 115 11.12 -24.19 15.45
C PHE A 115 9.60 -24.26 15.64
N VAL A 116 9.03 -23.52 16.59
CA VAL A 116 7.59 -23.58 16.92
C VAL A 116 6.84 -22.47 16.19
N LEU A 117 5.81 -22.85 15.44
CA LEU A 117 4.84 -21.91 14.89
C LEU A 117 3.86 -21.53 16.01
N LEU A 118 3.84 -20.26 16.42
CA LEU A 118 2.85 -19.82 17.39
C LEU A 118 1.52 -19.53 16.70
N PRO A 119 0.37 -19.95 17.26
CA PRO A 119 -0.96 -19.75 16.66
C PRO A 119 -1.45 -18.29 16.75
N LEU A 120 -0.55 -17.31 16.91
CA LEU A 120 -0.89 -15.90 16.89
C LEU A 120 -0.84 -15.39 15.45
N LYS A 121 -2.01 -15.24 14.84
CA LYS A 121 -2.16 -14.55 13.55
C LYS A 121 -1.92 -13.05 13.77
N ARG A 122 -0.80 -12.55 13.28
CA ARG A 122 -0.52 -11.11 13.25
C ARG A 122 -0.81 -10.56 11.87
N ARG A 123 -1.12 -9.26 11.82
CA ARG A 123 -1.29 -8.53 10.57
C ARG A 123 -0.05 -7.74 10.25
N HIS A 124 0.19 -7.52 8.97
CA HIS A 124 1.34 -6.78 8.48
C HIS A 124 0.90 -5.87 7.34
N TRP A 125 1.33 -4.62 7.43
CA TRP A 125 1.01 -3.58 6.46
C TRP A 125 2.15 -3.42 5.47
N ILE A 126 1.81 -3.45 4.19
CA ILE A 126 2.75 -3.34 3.07
C ILE A 126 2.28 -2.20 2.17
N ALA A 127 3.20 -1.35 1.73
CA ALA A 127 2.91 -0.33 0.72
C ALA A 127 3.35 -0.80 -0.67
N LEU A 128 2.54 -0.51 -1.69
CA LEU A 128 2.92 -0.62 -3.09
C LEU A 128 2.83 0.75 -3.75
N LYS A 129 3.79 1.10 -4.60
CA LYS A 129 3.82 2.41 -5.25
C LYS A 129 4.46 2.39 -6.64
N LYS A 130 3.92 3.18 -7.57
CA LYS A 130 4.56 3.52 -8.85
C LYS A 130 5.67 4.54 -8.62
N ILE A 131 6.90 4.20 -8.97
CA ILE A 131 8.09 5.05 -8.83
C ILE A 131 8.85 4.95 -10.14
N HIS A 132 9.15 6.10 -10.76
CA HIS A 132 9.83 6.17 -12.07
C HIS A 132 9.20 5.25 -13.15
N GLY A 133 7.87 5.13 -13.16
CA GLY A 133 7.12 4.37 -14.17
C GLY A 133 6.95 2.86 -13.90
N ALA A 134 7.45 2.35 -12.77
CA ALA A 134 7.28 0.94 -12.38
C ALA A 134 6.74 0.83 -10.95
N PHE A 135 5.97 -0.22 -10.67
CA PHE A 135 5.45 -0.53 -9.34
C PHE A 135 6.44 -1.37 -8.54
N TYR A 136 6.56 -1.02 -7.27
CA TYR A 136 7.41 -1.71 -6.30
C TYR A 136 6.59 -2.17 -5.11
N ASN A 137 6.92 -3.36 -4.61
CA ASN A 137 6.59 -3.82 -3.28
C ASN A 137 7.59 -3.21 -2.30
N LEU A 138 7.08 -2.36 -1.39
CA LEU A 138 7.84 -1.66 -0.38
C LEU A 138 7.59 -2.24 1.02
N ASP A 139 7.44 -3.56 1.11
CA ASP A 139 7.37 -4.27 2.37
C ASP A 139 8.62 -3.95 3.21
N SER A 140 8.40 -3.30 4.35
CA SER A 140 9.43 -2.95 5.32
C SER A 140 10.23 -4.15 5.86
N LYS A 141 9.77 -5.40 5.68
CA LYS A 141 10.54 -6.61 6.01
C LYS A 141 11.57 -6.99 4.94
N LEU A 142 11.47 -6.45 3.73
CA LEU A 142 12.45 -6.67 2.66
C LEU A 142 13.69 -5.80 2.89
N ASP A 143 14.85 -6.33 2.51
CA ASP A 143 16.11 -5.59 2.57
C ASP A 143 16.14 -4.43 1.56
N THR A 144 15.48 -4.60 0.41
CA THR A 144 15.36 -3.61 -0.67
C THR A 144 13.97 -3.64 -1.29
N PRO A 145 13.50 -2.53 -1.90
CA PRO A 145 12.29 -2.52 -2.73
C PRO A 145 12.31 -3.64 -3.77
N GLN A 146 11.21 -4.38 -3.86
CA GLN A 146 11.07 -5.46 -4.84
C GLN A 146 10.25 -4.96 -6.04
N LEU A 147 10.82 -5.02 -7.24
CA LEU A 147 10.13 -4.67 -8.48
C LEU A 147 8.96 -5.63 -8.73
N ILE A 148 7.78 -5.08 -8.99
CA ILE A 148 6.61 -5.83 -9.45
C ILE A 148 6.54 -5.79 -10.98
N GLY A 149 6.70 -4.59 -11.58
CA GLY A 149 6.64 -4.38 -13.02
C GLY A 149 5.88 -3.11 -13.38
N LYS A 150 5.23 -3.08 -14.55
CA LYS A 150 4.37 -1.96 -14.98
C LYS A 150 2.91 -2.28 -14.60
N ASP A 151 1.98 -1.63 -15.28
CA ASP A 151 0.56 -1.66 -14.98
C ASP A 151 -0.02 -3.09 -15.07
N ASN A 152 0.28 -3.84 -16.13
CA ASN A 152 -0.22 -5.22 -16.30
C ASN A 152 0.32 -6.18 -15.22
N GLU A 153 1.62 -6.11 -14.92
CA GLU A 153 2.22 -6.94 -13.87
C GLU A 153 1.68 -6.60 -12.49
N LEU A 154 1.40 -5.31 -12.22
CA LEU A 154 0.72 -4.91 -10.99
C LEU A 154 -0.68 -5.52 -10.91
N LEU A 155 -1.47 -5.46 -11.98
CA LEU A 155 -2.85 -5.99 -11.96
C LEU A 155 -2.87 -7.49 -11.69
N ILE A 156 -1.97 -8.25 -12.31
CA ILE A 156 -1.78 -9.69 -12.05
C ILE A 156 -1.36 -9.91 -10.59
N TYR A 157 -0.41 -9.11 -10.09
CA TYR A 157 0.05 -9.20 -8.71
C TYR A 157 -1.10 -8.92 -7.71
N LEU A 158 -1.86 -7.84 -7.92
CA LEU A 158 -3.00 -7.49 -7.07
C LEU A 158 -4.07 -8.58 -7.09
N LYS A 159 -4.33 -9.18 -8.26
CA LYS A 159 -5.26 -10.29 -8.41
C LYS A 159 -4.86 -11.49 -7.53
N ASP A 160 -3.61 -11.90 -7.59
CA ASP A 160 -3.06 -12.95 -6.71
C ASP A 160 -3.17 -12.58 -5.22
N GLN A 161 -2.94 -11.32 -4.85
CA GLN A 161 -3.07 -10.89 -3.46
C GLN A 161 -4.52 -10.96 -2.96
N ILE A 162 -5.52 -10.55 -3.75
CA ILE A 162 -6.92 -10.50 -3.30
C ILE A 162 -7.65 -11.84 -3.40
N ASP A 163 -7.12 -12.83 -4.12
CA ASP A 163 -7.69 -14.17 -4.19
C ASP A 163 -7.64 -14.89 -2.82
N SER A 164 -6.77 -14.44 -1.90
CA SER A 164 -6.79 -14.85 -0.50
C SER A 164 -7.83 -14.07 0.32
N LYS A 165 -8.76 -14.81 0.95
CA LYS A 165 -9.74 -14.22 1.89
C LYS A 165 -9.10 -13.53 3.09
N GLU A 166 -7.88 -13.90 3.46
CA GLU A 166 -7.19 -13.33 4.62
C GLU A 166 -6.45 -12.02 4.31
N LYS A 167 -6.27 -11.63 3.05
CA LYS A 167 -5.53 -10.42 2.69
C LYS A 167 -6.48 -9.29 2.34
N GLU A 168 -6.28 -8.08 2.85
CA GLU A 168 -7.08 -6.89 2.47
C GLU A 168 -6.26 -5.94 1.60
N LEU A 169 -6.93 -5.25 0.66
CA LEU A 169 -6.34 -4.26 -0.22
C LEU A 169 -7.05 -2.93 -0.06
N PHE A 170 -6.26 -1.87 0.12
CA PHE A 170 -6.72 -0.50 0.18
C PHE A 170 -6.03 0.32 -0.92
N LEU A 171 -6.82 1.11 -1.65
CA LEU A 171 -6.33 2.09 -2.60
C LEU A 171 -6.09 3.40 -1.86
N VAL A 172 -4.98 4.09 -2.13
CA VAL A 172 -4.73 5.43 -1.59
C VAL A 172 -4.89 6.43 -2.71
N VAL A 173 -5.84 7.33 -2.53
CA VAL A 173 -6.28 8.30 -3.54
C VAL A 173 -6.42 9.69 -2.93
N SER A 174 -6.52 10.73 -3.75
CA SER A 174 -6.89 12.05 -3.24
C SER A 174 -8.37 12.08 -2.82
N LYS A 175 -8.71 13.01 -1.94
CA LYS A 175 -10.10 13.17 -1.46
C LYS A 175 -11.12 13.41 -2.59
N GLU A 176 -10.71 14.12 -3.63
CA GLU A 176 -11.54 14.37 -4.81
C GLU A 176 -11.85 13.08 -5.56
N ILE A 177 -10.82 12.24 -5.77
CA ILE A 177 -10.94 10.96 -6.48
C ILE A 177 -11.78 9.95 -5.71
N ASP A 178 -11.69 9.93 -4.38
CA ASP A 178 -12.59 9.11 -3.56
C ASP A 178 -14.05 9.56 -3.72
N SER A 179 -14.30 10.88 -3.62
CA SER A 179 -15.65 11.47 -3.64
C SER A 179 -16.41 11.22 -4.95
N ASN A 180 -15.71 11.16 -6.09
CA ASN A 180 -16.31 10.91 -7.41
C ASN A 180 -16.09 9.48 -7.93
N GLN A 181 -15.46 8.61 -7.12
CA GLN A 181 -15.06 7.25 -7.52
C GLN A 181 -14.16 7.17 -8.77
N GLY A 182 -13.38 8.22 -9.05
CA GLY A 182 -12.51 8.31 -10.23
C GLY A 182 -11.35 7.30 -10.25
N TRP A 183 -11.23 6.47 -9.21
CA TRP A 183 -10.33 5.31 -9.16
C TRP A 183 -10.90 4.09 -9.90
N LEU A 184 -12.17 4.11 -10.30
CA LEU A 184 -12.78 3.13 -11.20
C LEU A 184 -12.66 3.60 -12.66
N MET A 185 -12.28 2.69 -13.55
CA MET A 185 -12.35 2.90 -14.99
C MET A 185 -13.80 3.07 -15.41
N GLU A 186 -14.06 4.00 -16.33
CA GLU A 186 -15.40 4.15 -16.88
C GLU A 186 -15.76 2.95 -17.78
N PRO A 187 -17.05 2.57 -17.91
CA PRO A 187 -17.46 1.38 -18.66
C PRO A 187 -17.01 1.36 -20.14
N TYR A 188 -16.67 2.52 -20.71
CA TYR A 188 -16.16 2.60 -22.09
C TYR A 188 -14.67 2.27 -22.19
N GLU A 189 -13.84 2.61 -21.19
CA GLU A 189 -12.39 2.35 -21.20
C GLU A 189 -12.08 0.86 -21.08
N ILE A 190 -12.93 0.12 -20.35
CA ILE A 190 -12.83 -1.33 -20.19
C ILE A 190 -13.01 -2.07 -21.54
N LYS A 191 -13.71 -1.47 -22.51
CA LYS A 191 -13.95 -2.09 -23.82
C LYS A 191 -12.77 -1.97 -24.78
N GLU A 192 -12.00 -0.88 -24.70
CA GLU A 192 -10.86 -0.67 -25.59
C GLU A 192 -9.70 -1.61 -25.23
N ASP A 193 -9.42 -1.79 -23.94
CA ASP A 193 -8.30 -2.61 -23.46
C ASP A 193 -8.50 -4.12 -23.75
N ASN A 194 -9.75 -4.59 -23.76
CA ASN A 194 -10.08 -5.97 -24.15
C ASN A 194 -10.01 -6.21 -25.67
N ASN A 195 -10.01 -5.16 -26.49
CA ASN A 195 -9.99 -5.29 -27.95
C ASN A 195 -8.56 -5.29 -28.52
N THR A 196 -7.57 -4.84 -27.75
CA THR A 196 -6.16 -4.77 -28.16
C THR A 196 -5.41 -6.12 -28.12
N ASP A 197 -5.98 -7.17 -27.53
CA ASP A 197 -5.35 -8.50 -27.45
C ASP A 197 -5.61 -9.41 -28.66
N HIS A 198 -6.43 -9.00 -29.65
CA HIS A 198 -6.83 -9.89 -30.76
C HIS A 198 -6.19 -9.57 -32.14
N ASP A 199 -5.42 -8.49 -32.28
CA ASP A 199 -4.89 -8.06 -33.59
C ASP A 199 -3.39 -8.34 -33.85
N SER A 200 -2.75 -9.20 -33.04
CA SER A 200 -1.34 -9.59 -33.24
C SER A 200 -1.15 -11.03 -33.72
N ILE A 201 -2.03 -11.55 -34.59
CA ILE A 201 -1.73 -12.72 -35.41
C ILE A 201 -2.32 -12.51 -36.82
N ARG A 202 -1.54 -11.88 -37.70
CA ARG A 202 -1.64 -12.08 -39.15
C ARG A 202 -0.29 -11.89 -39.82
#